data_AF-A0A226D261-F1
#
_entry.id   AF-A0A226D261-F1
#
_cell.length_a   1.000
_cell.length_b   1.000
_cell.length_c   1.000
_cell.angle_alpha   90.00
_cell.angle_beta   90.00
_cell.angle_gamma   90.00
#
_symmetry.space_group_name_H-M   'P 1'
#
loop_
_entity.id
_entity.type
_entity.pdbx_description
1 polymer ?
#
loop_
_entity_poly.entity_id
_entity_poly.type
_entity_poly.pdbx_seq_one_letter_code
_entity_poly.pdbx_strand_id
1 'polypeptide(L)'
;MTGLAKEILPLLLLLSGVVALTVGEDPAAAGLQPPPLPPQPPQPTANKPNNKPAGPPIKKLDGPPPNKMNGQSKNKKSPPPLPPTTPQPAREEDSAIETPKLNMNATAPVKCDPRDYVQRGYCQKYFTCNRKLRQEIKHGCSDGLFWNPSFNSIHGGVCDYLRNIENETLYEYKKDPTCVLDVAYFRSEGECSGRYYYNHPKRTEGVEQEEDCPQGLVWSKLKESCELCHMVKKADGTPCCSEAMEDDY
;
A
#
# COMPACT_ATOMS: atom_id res chain seq x y z
N MET A 1 39.94 -31.75 -42.59
CA MET A 1 40.89 -30.71 -43.05
C MET A 1 40.52 -29.42 -42.32
N THR A 2 40.99 -29.25 -41.09
CA THR A 2 42.18 -28.45 -40.68
C THR A 2 41.96 -26.94 -40.74
N GLY A 3 42.05 -26.29 -39.56
CA GLY A 3 42.16 -24.84 -39.38
C GLY A 3 41.64 -24.36 -38.01
N LEU A 4 42.19 -24.82 -36.87
CA LEU A 4 43.18 -24.13 -36.03
C LEU A 4 43.51 -22.64 -36.32
N ALA A 5 43.07 -21.75 -35.43
CA ALA A 5 43.75 -20.55 -34.87
C ALA A 5 42.79 -19.93 -33.81
N LYS A 6 43.01 -19.88 -32.49
CA LYS A 6 44.15 -19.50 -31.61
C LYS A 6 44.37 -17.99 -31.50
N GLU A 7 43.72 -17.35 -30.53
CA GLU A 7 44.14 -16.21 -29.69
C GLU A 7 43.14 -16.17 -28.50
N ILE A 8 43.44 -16.48 -27.23
CA ILE A 8 44.38 -15.90 -26.25
C ILE A 8 44.22 -14.38 -26.10
N LEU A 9 43.42 -13.96 -25.11
CA LEU A 9 43.70 -12.75 -24.34
C LEU A 9 43.51 -13.04 -22.83
N PRO A 10 44.54 -12.77 -21.99
CA PRO A 10 44.47 -12.98 -20.54
C PRO A 10 44.22 -11.66 -19.78
N LEU A 11 43.84 -11.81 -18.51
CA LEU A 11 44.16 -10.93 -17.37
C LEU A 11 43.75 -9.45 -17.43
N LEU A 12 42.72 -9.09 -16.66
CA LEU A 12 42.69 -7.86 -15.85
C LEU A 12 42.34 -8.27 -14.42
N LEU A 13 43.34 -8.47 -13.55
CA LEU A 13 43.85 -7.50 -12.57
C LEU A 13 42.82 -7.07 -11.50
N LEU A 14 42.80 -7.88 -10.45
CA LEU A 14 42.86 -7.50 -9.03
C LEU A 14 42.81 -6.00 -8.72
N LEU A 15 41.72 -5.57 -8.08
CA LEU A 15 41.73 -4.44 -7.13
C LEU A 15 41.14 -4.92 -5.81
N SER A 16 41.93 -5.71 -5.08
CA SER A 16 41.74 -5.99 -3.67
C SER A 16 42.16 -4.74 -2.88
N GLY A 17 41.22 -3.81 -2.69
CA GLY A 17 41.41 -2.65 -1.83
C GLY A 17 41.37 -3.06 -0.36
N VAL A 18 42.54 -3.31 0.22
CA VAL A 18 42.75 -3.42 1.67
C VAL A 18 42.55 -2.04 2.28
N VAL A 19 41.41 -1.82 2.96
CA VAL A 19 41.24 -0.65 3.82
C VAL A 19 41.90 -0.97 5.15
N ALA A 20 43.09 -0.39 5.37
CA ALA A 20 43.77 -0.42 6.63
C ALA A 20 42.99 0.42 7.66
N LEU A 21 42.57 -0.23 8.75
CA LEU A 21 42.07 0.40 9.96
C LEU A 21 43.25 1.13 10.65
N THR A 22 43.33 2.44 10.49
CA THR A 22 44.13 3.28 11.39
C THR A 22 43.26 3.64 12.59
N VAL A 23 43.50 2.95 13.71
CA VAL A 23 43.10 3.40 15.05
C VAL A 23 43.91 4.65 15.34
N GLY A 24 43.25 5.81 15.30
CA GLY A 24 43.82 7.10 15.66
C GLY A 24 43.16 7.60 16.94
N GLU A 25 43.99 7.76 17.96
CA GLU A 25 43.68 8.27 19.29
C GLU A 25 42.91 9.60 19.32
N ASP A 26 42.07 9.70 20.35
CA ASP A 26 41.40 10.89 20.88
C ASP A 26 42.29 12.14 20.89
N PRO A 27 41.70 13.30 20.50
CA PRO A 27 41.86 14.45 21.36
C PRO A 27 40.53 15.16 21.62
N ALA A 28 40.24 15.31 22.92
CA ALA A 28 39.59 16.46 23.53
C ALA A 28 38.21 16.85 22.98
N ALA A 29 37.19 16.41 23.72
CA ALA A 29 35.84 16.93 23.72
C ALA A 29 35.81 18.47 23.90
N ALA A 30 35.75 19.20 22.79
CA ALA A 30 35.18 20.53 22.76
C ALA A 30 33.66 20.38 22.76
N GLY A 31 33.02 20.81 23.85
CA GLY A 31 31.57 20.80 24.03
C GLY A 31 30.87 21.65 22.97
N LEU A 32 30.50 21.01 21.86
CA LEU A 32 29.51 21.54 20.94
C LEU A 32 28.14 21.18 21.50
N GLN A 33 27.44 22.18 22.04
CA GLN A 33 26.02 22.07 22.32
C GLN A 33 25.31 21.66 21.03
N PRO A 34 24.52 20.57 21.03
CA PRO A 34 23.74 20.20 19.86
C PRO A 34 22.80 21.37 19.49
N PRO A 35 22.59 21.63 18.19
CA PRO A 35 21.64 22.65 17.76
C PRO A 35 20.27 22.37 18.38
N PRO A 36 19.51 23.42 18.76
CA PRO A 36 18.16 23.25 19.29
C PRO A 36 17.32 22.47 18.28
N LEU A 37 16.62 21.44 18.76
CA LEU A 37 15.69 20.67 17.96
C LEU A 37 14.65 21.62 17.32
N PRO A 38 14.26 21.39 16.06
CA PRO A 38 13.18 22.14 15.45
C PRO A 38 11.91 21.98 16.30
N PRO A 39 11.07 23.03 16.39
CA PRO A 39 9.82 22.97 17.14
C PRO A 39 8.99 21.78 16.63
N GLN A 40 8.64 20.86 17.54
CA GLN A 40 7.76 19.76 17.21
C GLN A 40 6.40 20.33 16.76
N PRO A 41 5.80 19.78 15.69
CA PRO A 41 4.43 20.12 15.32
C PRO A 41 3.49 19.86 16.51
N PRO A 42 2.43 20.68 16.68
CA PRO A 42 1.50 20.53 17.79
C PRO A 42 0.95 19.10 17.81
N GLN A 43 1.17 18.40 18.93
CA GLN A 43 0.57 17.09 19.12
C GLN A 43 -0.96 17.24 19.13
N PRO A 44 -1.70 16.35 18.46
CA PRO A 44 -3.15 16.34 18.50
C PRO A 44 -3.60 16.17 19.96
N THR A 45 -4.35 17.14 20.48
CA THR A 45 -4.91 17.06 21.83
C THR A 45 -5.81 15.83 21.92
N ALA A 46 -5.47 14.93 22.82
CA ALA A 46 -6.23 13.73 23.12
C ALA A 46 -7.69 14.11 23.40
N ASN A 47 -8.59 13.65 22.52
CA ASN A 47 -10.02 13.74 22.77
C ASN A 47 -10.36 12.92 24.00
N LYS A 48 -10.85 13.62 25.03
CA LYS A 48 -11.37 13.07 26.28
C LYS A 48 -12.47 12.05 25.96
N PRO A 49 -12.39 10.79 26.43
CA PRO A 49 -13.47 9.83 26.24
C PRO A 49 -14.70 10.29 27.02
N ASN A 50 -15.80 10.47 26.29
CA ASN A 50 -17.09 10.84 26.84
C ASN A 50 -17.72 9.58 27.44
N ASN A 51 -17.62 9.42 28.76
CA ASN A 51 -18.27 8.35 29.51
C ASN A 51 -19.79 8.49 29.41
N LYS A 52 -20.41 7.63 28.60
CA LYS A 52 -21.86 7.44 28.59
C LYS A 52 -22.21 6.29 29.57
N PRO A 53 -23.15 6.49 30.51
CA PRO A 53 -23.47 5.48 31.52
C PRO A 53 -24.15 4.25 30.92
N ALA A 54 -23.80 3.10 31.50
CA ALA A 54 -24.32 1.77 31.22
C ALA A 54 -25.84 1.70 31.36
N GLY A 55 -26.51 1.17 30.33
CA GLY A 55 -27.92 0.78 30.41
C GLY A 55 -28.11 -0.55 31.14
N PRO A 56 -29.31 -0.80 31.70
CA PRO A 56 -29.61 -2.00 32.48
C PRO A 56 -29.69 -3.29 31.62
N PRO A 57 -29.56 -4.48 32.25
CA PRO A 57 -29.40 -5.75 31.54
C PRO A 57 -30.67 -6.20 30.84
N ILE A 58 -30.55 -6.53 29.55
CA ILE A 58 -31.61 -7.14 28.75
C ILE A 58 -31.74 -8.61 29.12
N LYS A 59 -32.93 -9.00 29.60
CA LYS A 59 -33.35 -10.37 29.88
C LYS A 59 -33.31 -11.21 28.60
N LYS A 60 -32.75 -12.42 28.70
CA LYS A 60 -32.89 -13.50 27.72
C LYS A 60 -34.38 -13.76 27.46
N LEU A 61 -34.79 -13.72 26.20
CA LEU A 61 -36.09 -14.18 25.73
C LEU A 61 -35.85 -15.36 24.79
N ASP A 62 -36.41 -16.49 25.20
CA ASP A 62 -36.44 -17.75 24.49
C ASP A 62 -36.98 -17.60 23.05
N GLY A 63 -36.33 -18.30 22.13
CA GLY A 63 -36.69 -18.28 20.72
C GLY A 63 -38.01 -19.01 20.42
N PRO A 64 -38.68 -18.66 19.30
CA PRO A 64 -39.66 -19.54 18.66
C PRO A 64 -39.08 -20.30 17.44
N PRO A 65 -39.67 -21.46 17.07
CA PRO A 65 -39.13 -22.46 16.14
C PRO A 65 -39.25 -22.09 14.64
N PRO A 66 -38.58 -22.83 13.74
CA PRO A 66 -38.53 -22.51 12.31
C PRO A 66 -39.88 -22.75 11.62
N ASN A 67 -40.35 -21.72 10.91
CA ASN A 67 -41.58 -21.78 10.15
C ASN A 67 -41.31 -22.31 8.72
N LYS A 68 -41.90 -23.45 8.38
CA LYS A 68 -42.05 -23.95 7.00
C LYS A 68 -43.33 -23.35 6.40
N MET A 69 -43.27 -22.81 5.19
CA MET A 69 -44.32 -22.77 4.13
C MET A 69 -43.81 -21.83 3.04
N ASN A 70 -43.42 -22.31 1.85
CA ASN A 70 -44.26 -22.65 0.70
C ASN A 70 -45.26 -21.56 0.30
N GLY A 71 -45.12 -21.00 -0.91
CA GLY A 71 -46.02 -19.98 -1.44
C GLY A 71 -45.59 -19.43 -2.79
N GLN A 72 -45.96 -20.13 -3.86
CA GLN A 72 -46.08 -19.57 -5.21
C GLN A 72 -46.79 -18.22 -5.19
N SER A 73 -46.28 -17.24 -5.93
CA SER A 73 -47.15 -16.19 -6.48
C SER A 73 -46.64 -15.75 -7.86
N LYS A 74 -47.33 -16.28 -8.87
CA LYS A 74 -47.29 -15.80 -10.25
C LYS A 74 -47.97 -14.43 -10.27
N ASN A 75 -47.24 -13.39 -10.65
CA ASN A 75 -47.87 -12.18 -11.19
C ASN A 75 -46.99 -11.58 -12.29
N LYS A 76 -47.23 -12.06 -13.52
CA LYS A 76 -46.79 -11.38 -14.74
C LYS A 76 -47.68 -10.15 -14.91
N LYS A 77 -47.16 -8.97 -14.56
CA LYS A 77 -47.72 -7.69 -14.99
C LYS A 77 -46.85 -7.19 -16.13
N SER A 78 -47.36 -7.30 -17.35
CA SER A 78 -46.69 -6.78 -18.55
C SER A 78 -46.45 -5.26 -18.40
N PRO A 79 -45.25 -4.75 -18.71
CA PRO A 79 -45.02 -3.32 -18.75
C PRO A 79 -45.79 -2.68 -19.92
N PRO A 80 -46.22 -1.41 -19.80
CA PRO A 80 -46.86 -0.67 -20.87
C PRO A 80 -45.92 -0.44 -22.06
N PRO A 81 -46.45 -0.29 -23.29
CA PRO A 81 -45.64 -0.06 -24.48
C PRO A 81 -44.87 1.26 -24.38
N LEU A 82 -43.58 1.20 -24.69
CA LEU A 82 -42.69 2.35 -24.77
C LEU A 82 -43.17 3.31 -25.89
N PRO A 83 -43.05 4.64 -25.69
CA PRO A 83 -43.35 5.62 -26.73
C PRO A 83 -42.35 5.51 -27.90
N PRO A 84 -42.75 5.90 -29.12
CA PRO A 84 -41.90 5.83 -30.30
C PRO A 84 -40.65 6.72 -30.11
N THR A 85 -39.48 6.11 -30.21
CA THR A 85 -38.18 6.77 -30.15
C THR A 85 -37.98 7.62 -31.40
N THR A 86 -38.03 8.94 -31.23
CA THR A 86 -37.58 9.91 -32.23
C THR A 86 -36.10 9.69 -32.53
N PRO A 87 -35.68 9.62 -33.82
CA PRO A 87 -34.26 9.50 -34.16
C PRO A 87 -33.50 10.74 -33.66
N GLN A 88 -32.62 10.55 -32.68
CA GLN A 88 -31.65 11.59 -32.33
C GLN A 88 -30.65 11.72 -33.48
N PRO A 89 -30.32 12.95 -33.92
CA PRO A 89 -29.26 13.17 -34.88
C PRO A 89 -27.95 12.65 -34.31
N ALA A 90 -27.22 11.87 -35.11
CA ALA A 90 -25.90 11.36 -34.78
C ALA A 90 -25.01 12.54 -34.39
N ARG A 91 -24.65 12.59 -33.10
CA ARG A 91 -23.71 13.56 -32.58
C ARG A 91 -22.31 13.06 -32.96
N GLU A 92 -21.71 13.76 -33.91
CA GLU A 92 -20.32 13.56 -34.33
C GLU A 92 -19.35 13.76 -33.15
N GLU A 93 -18.36 12.88 -33.14
CA GLU A 93 -17.03 13.00 -32.55
C GLU A 93 -16.95 13.19 -31.04
N ASP A 94 -17.04 12.05 -30.35
CA ASP A 94 -16.16 11.75 -29.22
C ASP A 94 -14.71 11.93 -29.68
N SER A 95 -14.17 13.13 -29.43
CA SER A 95 -12.73 13.36 -29.42
C SER A 95 -12.18 12.61 -28.22
N ALA A 96 -11.91 11.32 -28.41
CA ALA A 96 -11.18 10.51 -27.47
C ALA A 96 -9.84 11.22 -27.24
N ILE A 97 -9.72 11.90 -26.10
CA ILE A 97 -8.45 12.38 -25.60
C ILE A 97 -7.63 11.11 -25.40
N GLU A 98 -6.77 10.79 -26.38
CA GLU A 98 -5.80 9.72 -26.24
C GLU A 98 -4.91 10.09 -25.07
N THR A 99 -5.17 9.45 -23.92
CA THR A 99 -4.29 9.55 -22.77
C THR A 99 -2.91 9.11 -23.24
N PRO A 100 -1.90 10.00 -23.25
CA PRO A 100 -0.60 9.68 -23.81
C PRO A 100 -0.05 8.44 -23.11
N LYS A 101 0.17 7.35 -23.86
CA LYS A 101 0.85 6.17 -23.32
C LYS A 101 2.21 6.62 -22.78
N LEU A 102 2.36 6.56 -21.46
CA LEU A 102 3.57 6.95 -20.75
C LEU A 102 4.72 6.05 -21.21
N ASN A 103 5.58 6.57 -22.09
CA ASN A 103 6.81 5.87 -22.46
C ASN A 103 7.81 5.94 -21.30
N MET A 104 7.78 4.93 -20.42
CA MET A 104 8.61 4.87 -19.21
C MET A 104 10.12 4.71 -19.49
N ASN A 105 10.51 4.45 -20.75
CA ASN A 105 11.89 4.23 -21.17
C ASN A 105 12.57 5.46 -21.76
N ALA A 106 11.95 6.65 -21.69
CA ALA A 106 12.60 7.88 -22.13
C ALA A 106 13.88 8.14 -21.32
N THR A 107 15.04 7.91 -21.96
CA THR A 107 16.37 8.10 -21.37
C THR A 107 16.75 9.59 -21.28
N ALA A 108 16.08 10.45 -22.06
CA ALA A 108 16.31 11.88 -22.04
C ALA A 108 15.41 12.57 -20.99
N PRO A 109 15.92 13.58 -20.26
CA PRO A 109 15.11 14.35 -19.34
C PRO A 109 14.00 15.09 -20.08
N VAL A 110 12.76 14.86 -19.66
CA VAL A 110 11.58 15.52 -20.22
C VAL A 110 11.49 16.93 -19.64
N LYS A 111 11.36 17.95 -20.50
CA LYS A 111 11.14 19.33 -20.07
C LYS A 111 9.73 19.48 -19.49
N CYS A 112 9.59 20.27 -18.43
CA CYS A 112 8.31 20.51 -17.78
C CYS A 112 8.16 21.97 -17.37
N ASP A 113 6.92 22.48 -17.35
CA ASP A 113 6.60 23.76 -16.73
C ASP A 113 5.97 23.56 -15.34
N PRO A 114 6.69 23.86 -14.25
CA PRO A 114 6.20 23.78 -12.88
C PRO A 114 4.89 24.49 -12.56
N ARG A 115 4.43 25.45 -13.38
CA ARG A 115 3.14 26.14 -13.16
C ARG A 115 1.96 25.27 -13.56
N ASP A 116 2.10 24.51 -14.64
CA ASP A 116 1.04 23.72 -15.25
C ASP A 116 1.29 22.21 -15.10
N TYR A 117 2.38 21.83 -14.44
CA TYR A 117 2.77 20.44 -14.30
C TYR A 117 1.93 19.70 -13.26
N VAL A 118 1.21 18.69 -13.74
CA VAL A 118 0.53 17.68 -12.93
C VAL A 118 1.46 16.48 -12.80
N GLN A 119 1.71 16.00 -11.57
CA GLN A 119 2.52 14.79 -11.38
C GLN A 119 1.82 13.62 -12.06
N ARG A 120 2.65 12.78 -12.65
CA ARG A 120 2.23 11.58 -13.36
C ARG A 120 3.09 10.43 -12.90
N GLY A 121 2.59 9.23 -13.06
CA GLY A 121 3.29 8.03 -12.64
C GLY A 121 2.62 6.80 -13.21
N TYR A 122 3.29 5.68 -12.98
CA TYR A 122 2.84 4.38 -13.43
C TYR A 122 3.57 3.31 -12.61
N CYS A 123 2.82 2.31 -12.15
CA CYS A 123 3.33 1.26 -11.28
C CYS A 123 4.06 1.85 -10.06
N GLN A 124 5.27 1.39 -9.73
CA GLN A 124 6.04 1.88 -8.58
C GLN A 124 6.87 3.15 -8.86
N LYS A 125 6.60 3.88 -9.95
CA LYS A 125 7.39 5.04 -10.37
C LYS A 125 6.50 6.25 -10.60
N TYR A 126 6.98 7.43 -10.25
CA TYR A 126 6.30 8.70 -10.52
C TYR A 126 7.28 9.80 -10.86
N PHE A 127 6.76 10.90 -11.41
CA PHE A 127 7.55 12.00 -11.96
C PHE A 127 7.07 13.33 -11.40
N THR A 128 8.00 14.11 -10.87
CA THR A 128 7.76 15.48 -10.42
C THR A 128 8.55 16.47 -11.25
N CYS A 129 8.05 17.70 -11.39
CA CYS A 129 8.77 18.74 -12.11
C CYS A 129 9.71 19.52 -11.19
N ASN A 130 11.01 19.51 -11.48
CA ASN A 130 11.97 20.33 -10.76
C ASN A 130 11.80 21.81 -11.14
N ARG A 131 11.47 22.65 -10.17
CA ARG A 131 11.25 24.09 -10.37
C ARG A 131 12.45 24.85 -10.95
N LYS A 132 13.67 24.46 -10.55
CA LYS A 132 14.90 25.14 -10.97
C LYS A 132 15.34 24.68 -12.36
N LEU A 133 15.32 23.37 -12.58
CA LEU A 133 15.83 22.77 -13.82
C LEU A 133 14.80 22.72 -14.94
N ARG A 134 13.51 22.92 -14.64
CA ARG A 134 12.38 22.77 -15.59
C ARG A 134 12.42 21.40 -16.29
N GLN A 135 12.75 20.37 -15.51
CA GLN A 135 12.92 18.99 -15.94
C GLN A 135 12.18 18.05 -15.00
N GLU A 136 11.59 17.00 -15.57
CA GLU A 136 11.01 15.91 -14.79
C GLU A 136 12.11 15.13 -14.06
N ILE A 137 11.86 14.84 -12.79
CA ILE A 137 12.66 13.95 -11.98
C ILE A 137 11.82 12.72 -11.69
N LYS A 138 12.40 11.56 -11.97
CA LYS A 138 11.82 10.25 -11.67
C LYS A 138 12.07 9.88 -10.21
N HIS A 139 11.03 9.41 -9.56
CA HIS A 139 11.02 8.91 -8.19
C HIS A 139 10.46 7.48 -8.16
N GLY A 140 10.76 6.77 -7.08
CA GLY A 140 10.15 5.48 -6.75
C GLY A 140 9.14 5.64 -5.63
N CYS A 141 8.03 4.90 -5.70
CA CYS A 141 7.21 4.65 -4.53
C CYS A 141 7.97 3.76 -3.54
N SER A 142 7.66 3.89 -2.24
CA SER A 142 8.19 2.97 -1.22
C SER A 142 7.73 1.54 -1.49
N ASP A 143 8.40 0.57 -0.89
CA ASP A 143 8.10 -0.85 -1.06
C ASP A 143 6.63 -1.17 -0.79
N GLY A 144 6.01 -1.91 -1.72
CA GLY A 144 4.59 -2.28 -1.67
C GLY A 144 3.60 -1.16 -2.02
N LEU A 145 4.07 0.04 -2.35
CA LEU A 145 3.24 1.14 -2.83
C LEU A 145 3.34 1.31 -4.35
N PHE A 146 2.25 1.76 -4.93
CA PHE A 146 2.06 1.95 -6.36
C PHE A 146 1.44 3.33 -6.61
N TRP A 147 1.78 3.96 -7.72
CA TRP A 147 1.22 5.24 -8.10
C TRP A 147 -0.28 5.12 -8.33
N ASN A 148 -1.05 5.91 -7.60
CA ASN A 148 -2.49 6.03 -7.73
C ASN A 148 -2.82 7.39 -8.36
N PRO A 149 -3.09 7.45 -9.68
CA PRO A 149 -3.41 8.70 -10.37
C PRO A 149 -4.82 9.22 -10.01
N SER A 150 -5.72 8.33 -9.61
CA SER A 150 -7.11 8.64 -9.28
C SER A 150 -7.27 9.26 -7.90
N PHE A 151 -6.22 9.24 -7.06
CA PHE A 151 -6.25 9.93 -5.80
C PHE A 151 -6.39 11.43 -6.06
N ASN A 152 -7.46 12.04 -5.56
CA ASN A 152 -7.85 13.43 -5.80
C ASN A 152 -6.91 14.44 -5.11
N SER A 153 -5.63 14.41 -5.44
CA SER A 153 -4.64 15.40 -5.02
C SER A 153 -4.52 16.48 -6.08
N ILE A 154 -4.27 17.71 -5.62
CA ILE A 154 -3.91 18.85 -6.49
C ILE A 154 -2.64 18.54 -7.31
N HIS A 155 -1.90 17.49 -6.92
CA HIS A 155 -0.65 17.09 -7.53
C HIS A 155 -0.79 16.01 -8.59
N GLY A 156 -1.98 15.42 -8.83
CA GLY A 156 -2.19 14.43 -9.91
C GLY A 156 -2.01 12.96 -9.53
N GLY A 157 -1.87 12.68 -8.24
CA GLY A 157 -1.77 11.33 -7.68
C GLY A 157 -0.92 11.25 -6.43
N VAL A 158 -0.81 10.05 -5.86
CA VAL A 158 0.04 9.70 -4.71
C VAL A 158 0.52 8.25 -4.81
N CYS A 159 1.59 7.86 -4.11
CA CYS A 159 1.91 6.44 -3.92
C CYS A 159 0.98 5.85 -2.85
N ASP A 160 0.28 4.78 -3.20
CA ASP A 160 -0.74 4.14 -2.37
C ASP A 160 -0.66 2.61 -2.46
N TYR A 161 -1.36 1.91 -1.57
CA TYR A 161 -1.47 0.46 -1.63
C TYR A 161 -2.27 0.02 -2.85
N LEU A 162 -1.92 -1.14 -3.42
CA LEU A 162 -2.56 -1.68 -4.62
C LEU A 162 -4.10 -1.79 -4.49
N ARG A 163 -4.61 -2.08 -3.29
CA ARG A 163 -6.06 -2.16 -2.99
C ARG A 163 -6.81 -0.83 -3.12
N ASN A 164 -6.10 0.29 -3.04
CA ASN A 164 -6.66 1.63 -3.14
C ASN A 164 -6.60 2.17 -4.58
N ILE A 165 -5.99 1.40 -5.50
CA ILE A 165 -5.92 1.75 -6.92
C ILE A 165 -7.21 1.31 -7.60
N GLU A 166 -7.79 2.21 -8.39
CA GLU A 166 -8.98 1.90 -9.17
C GLU A 166 -8.76 0.74 -10.14
N ASN A 167 -9.80 -0.07 -10.34
CA ASN A 167 -9.73 -1.28 -11.16
C ASN A 167 -9.22 -1.04 -12.58
N GLU A 168 -9.55 0.12 -13.17
CA GLU A 168 -9.09 0.50 -14.51
C GLU A 168 -7.57 0.71 -14.55
N THR A 169 -7.01 1.45 -13.59
CA THR A 169 -5.56 1.64 -13.47
C THR A 169 -4.87 0.31 -13.16
N LEU A 170 -5.45 -0.50 -12.27
CA LEU A 170 -4.91 -1.81 -11.93
C LEU A 170 -4.89 -2.75 -13.13
N TYR A 171 -5.90 -2.69 -14.00
CA TYR A 171 -5.94 -3.45 -15.24
C TYR A 171 -4.81 -3.05 -16.19
N GLU A 172 -4.52 -1.76 -16.33
CA GLU A 172 -3.37 -1.29 -17.12
C GLU A 172 -2.03 -1.74 -16.52
N TYR A 173 -1.90 -1.78 -15.19
CA TYR A 173 -0.70 -2.29 -14.53
C TYR A 173 -0.51 -3.78 -14.78
N LYS A 174 -1.60 -4.57 -14.75
CA LYS A 174 -1.55 -6.02 -15.02
C LYS A 174 -1.12 -6.37 -16.45
N LYS A 175 -1.32 -5.47 -17.41
CA LYS A 175 -0.88 -5.67 -18.80
C LYS A 175 0.63 -5.53 -18.98
N ASP A 176 1.29 -4.78 -18.11
CA ASP A 176 2.73 -4.54 -18.19
C ASP A 176 3.50 -5.58 -17.35
N PRO A 177 4.23 -6.53 -17.98
CA PRO A 177 5.00 -7.52 -17.25
C PRO A 177 6.16 -6.92 -16.45
N THR A 178 6.54 -5.67 -16.73
CA THR A 178 7.55 -4.95 -15.94
C THR A 178 6.98 -4.30 -14.68
N CYS A 179 5.65 -4.18 -14.60
CA CYS A 179 4.97 -3.77 -13.39
C CYS A 179 4.74 -4.98 -12.49
N VAL A 180 5.68 -5.21 -11.56
CA VAL A 180 5.59 -6.33 -10.62
C VAL A 180 4.49 -6.05 -9.60
N LEU A 181 3.32 -6.65 -9.86
CA LEU A 181 2.17 -6.63 -8.96
C LEU A 181 2.16 -7.79 -7.96
N ASP A 182 3.17 -8.66 -8.03
CA ASP A 182 3.32 -9.86 -7.22
C ASP A 182 3.71 -9.55 -5.75
N VAL A 183 3.10 -8.54 -5.13
CA VAL A 183 3.41 -8.12 -3.76
C VAL A 183 2.43 -8.80 -2.80
N ALA A 184 2.95 -9.75 -2.03
CA ALA A 184 2.24 -10.22 -0.85
C ALA A 184 2.30 -9.14 0.24
N TYR A 185 1.19 -8.93 0.95
CA TYR A 185 1.17 -8.00 2.07
C TYR A 185 0.34 -8.56 3.22
N PHE A 186 0.65 -8.08 4.42
CA PHE A 186 -0.09 -8.36 5.63
C PHE A 186 -0.62 -7.06 6.25
N ARG A 187 -1.82 -7.11 6.84
CA ARG A 187 -2.31 -6.03 7.71
C ARG A 187 -2.98 -6.64 8.94
N SER A 188 -2.86 -5.99 10.09
CA SER A 188 -3.67 -6.33 11.26
C SER A 188 -4.89 -5.43 11.37
N GLU A 189 -5.92 -5.90 12.06
CA GLU A 189 -7.09 -5.08 12.43
C GLU A 189 -6.74 -4.00 13.45
N GLY A 190 -5.71 -4.24 14.26
CA GLY A 190 -5.20 -3.32 15.27
C GLY A 190 -3.87 -3.80 15.87
N GLU A 191 -3.33 -3.04 16.82
CA GLU A 191 -2.24 -3.52 17.67
C GLU A 191 -2.76 -4.66 18.56
N CYS A 192 -1.91 -5.66 18.82
CA CYS A 192 -2.25 -6.79 19.70
C CYS A 192 -3.45 -7.63 19.25
N SER A 193 -3.88 -7.50 17.99
CA SER A 193 -4.97 -8.33 17.47
C SER A 193 -4.48 -9.77 17.27
N GLY A 194 -5.30 -10.72 17.69
CA GLY A 194 -5.16 -12.12 17.27
C GLY A 194 -5.52 -12.31 15.80
N ARG A 195 -6.06 -11.30 15.11
CA ARG A 195 -6.52 -11.38 13.73
C ARG A 195 -5.68 -10.53 12.79
N TYR A 196 -5.38 -11.09 11.63
CA TYR A 196 -4.69 -10.41 10.56
C TYR A 196 -5.32 -10.74 9.21
N TYR A 197 -4.95 -9.97 8.21
CA TYR A 197 -5.36 -10.17 6.85
C TYR A 197 -4.10 -10.33 6.01
N TYR A 198 -4.11 -11.29 5.10
CA TYR A 198 -3.03 -11.48 4.14
C TYR A 198 -3.59 -11.45 2.72
N ASN A 199 -2.81 -10.85 1.83
CA ASN A 199 -3.06 -10.91 0.41
C ASN A 199 -1.83 -11.50 -0.24
N HIS A 200 -2.02 -12.51 -1.09
CA HIS A 200 -0.96 -13.06 -1.88
C HIS A 200 -1.45 -13.26 -3.31
N PRO A 201 -0.82 -12.63 -4.33
CA PRO A 201 -1.35 -12.59 -5.69
C PRO A 201 -1.58 -13.98 -6.29
N LYS A 202 -0.69 -14.93 -5.98
CA LYS A 202 -0.81 -16.34 -6.42
C LYS A 202 -1.61 -17.24 -5.49
N ARG A 203 -1.47 -17.11 -4.17
CA ARG A 203 -2.08 -18.03 -3.20
C ARG A 203 -3.54 -17.66 -2.88
N THR A 204 -3.88 -16.37 -2.90
CA THR A 204 -5.24 -15.88 -2.62
C THR A 204 -5.88 -15.23 -3.84
N GLU A 205 -5.29 -15.37 -5.03
CA GLU A 205 -5.76 -14.75 -6.27
C GLU A 205 -5.92 -13.23 -6.17
N GLY A 206 -5.11 -12.59 -5.31
CA GLY A 206 -5.21 -11.16 -5.04
C GLY A 206 -6.44 -10.77 -4.21
N VAL A 207 -7.19 -11.72 -3.68
CA VAL A 207 -8.24 -11.49 -2.69
C VAL A 207 -7.61 -11.48 -1.31
N GLU A 208 -7.97 -10.50 -0.49
CA GLU A 208 -7.51 -10.47 0.89
C GLU A 208 -8.26 -11.53 1.71
N GLN A 209 -7.52 -12.31 2.49
CA GLN A 209 -8.04 -13.37 3.35
C GLN A 209 -7.81 -12.99 4.81
N GLU A 210 -8.84 -13.16 5.62
CA GLU A 210 -8.79 -12.99 7.07
C GLU A 210 -8.27 -14.29 7.70
N GLU A 211 -7.32 -14.16 8.61
CA GLU A 211 -6.71 -15.28 9.32
C GLU A 211 -6.61 -14.92 10.81
N ASP A 212 -6.78 -15.94 11.66
CA ASP A 212 -6.60 -15.82 13.09
C ASP A 212 -5.27 -16.48 13.50
N CYS A 213 -4.54 -15.81 14.39
CA CYS A 213 -3.40 -16.36 15.09
C CYS A 213 -3.84 -17.51 16.01
N PRO A 214 -2.98 -18.52 16.21
CA PRO A 214 -3.21 -19.53 17.23
C PRO A 214 -3.47 -18.93 18.61
N GLN A 215 -4.20 -19.67 19.45
CA GLN A 215 -4.57 -19.22 20.79
C GLN A 215 -3.34 -18.82 21.62
N GLY A 216 -3.40 -17.65 22.26
CA GLY A 216 -2.29 -17.09 23.06
C GLY A 216 -1.25 -16.28 22.25
N LEU A 217 -1.40 -16.23 20.91
CA LEU A 217 -0.55 -15.42 20.03
C LEU A 217 -1.30 -14.18 19.53
N VAL A 218 -0.53 -13.15 19.18
CA VAL A 218 -1.01 -11.92 18.53
C VAL A 218 -0.14 -11.59 17.33
N TRP A 219 -0.72 -10.92 16.34
CA TRP A 219 0.02 -10.53 15.14
C TRP A 219 1.03 -9.40 15.43
N SER A 220 2.30 -9.67 15.18
CA SER A 220 3.38 -8.69 15.23
C SER A 220 3.59 -8.05 13.85
N LYS A 221 3.19 -6.78 13.70
CA LYS A 221 3.41 -6.04 12.45
C LYS A 221 4.89 -5.90 12.09
N LEU A 222 5.78 -5.82 13.08
CA LEU A 222 7.22 -5.66 12.86
C LEU A 222 7.85 -6.94 12.29
N LYS A 223 7.41 -8.11 12.75
CA LYS A 223 7.94 -9.41 12.34
C LYS A 223 7.08 -10.13 11.29
N GLU A 224 5.95 -9.54 10.91
CA GLU A 224 4.95 -10.12 10.02
C GLU A 224 4.61 -11.59 10.37
N SER A 225 4.38 -11.84 11.66
CA SER A 225 4.12 -13.18 12.19
C SER A 225 3.32 -13.15 13.50
N CYS A 226 2.68 -14.26 13.85
CA CYS A 226 2.02 -14.45 15.14
C CYS A 226 3.06 -14.75 16.23
N GLU A 227 3.10 -13.92 17.25
CA GLU A 227 4.08 -13.98 18.35
C GLU A 227 3.36 -14.06 19.70
N LEU A 228 4.06 -14.51 20.73
CA LEU A 228 3.51 -14.56 22.08
C LEU A 228 3.08 -13.16 22.54
N CYS A 229 1.88 -13.05 23.10
CA CYS A 229 1.28 -11.75 23.40
C CYS A 229 2.15 -10.86 24.32
N HIS A 230 2.86 -11.44 25.29
CA HIS A 230 3.75 -10.66 26.17
C HIS A 230 5.05 -10.18 25.48
N MET A 231 5.41 -10.76 24.32
CA MET A 231 6.60 -10.35 23.54
C MET A 231 6.32 -9.20 22.58
N VAL A 232 5.06 -8.99 22.19
CA VAL A 232 4.67 -7.91 21.29
C VAL A 232 4.39 -6.66 22.12
N LYS A 233 5.04 -5.55 21.74
CA LYS A 233 4.86 -4.24 22.39
C LYS A 233 4.00 -3.33 21.52
N LYS A 234 3.10 -2.59 22.16
CA LYS A 234 2.32 -1.50 21.55
C LYS A 234 3.22 -0.31 21.24
N ALA A 235 2.68 0.69 20.52
CA ALA A 235 3.38 1.94 20.25
C ALA A 235 3.86 2.67 21.52
N ASP A 236 3.16 2.52 22.65
CA ASP A 236 3.53 3.10 23.95
C ASP A 236 4.60 2.29 24.71
N GLY A 237 5.05 1.16 24.16
CA GLY A 237 6.03 0.26 24.76
C GLY A 237 5.46 -0.77 25.74
N THR A 238 4.17 -0.72 26.07
CA THR A 238 3.52 -1.71 26.93
C THR A 238 3.34 -3.05 26.21
N PRO A 239 3.47 -4.19 26.90
CA PRO A 239 3.21 -5.49 26.28
C PRO A 239 1.72 -5.63 25.93
N CYS A 240 1.43 -6.41 24.89
CA CYS A 240 0.05 -6.63 24.45
C CYS A 240 -0.78 -7.37 25.52
N CYS A 241 -0.16 -8.29 26.25
CA CYS A 241 -0.74 -8.94 27.42
C CYS A 241 0.16 -8.72 28.63
N SER A 242 -0.43 -8.24 29.72
CA SER A 242 0.17 -8.36 31.06
C SER A 242 0.10 -9.83 31.49
N GLU A 243 1.14 -10.36 32.13
CA GLU A 243 1.28 -11.74 32.61
C GLU A 243 0.20 -12.23 33.61
N ALA A 244 -0.89 -11.48 33.81
CA ALA A 244 -1.94 -11.72 34.80
C ALA A 244 -2.93 -12.85 34.41
N MET A 245 -2.45 -13.96 33.84
CA MET A 245 -3.20 -15.23 33.77
C MET A 245 -2.42 -16.41 34.36
N GLU A 246 -1.46 -16.14 35.24
CA GLU A 246 -1.11 -17.10 36.29
C GLU A 246 -2.11 -16.88 37.43
N ASP A 247 -2.97 -17.87 37.70
CA ASP A 247 -3.75 -18.10 38.94
C ASP A 247 -5.22 -18.51 38.65
N ASP A 248 -5.42 -19.63 37.96
CA ASP A 248 -6.62 -20.48 38.15
C ASP A 248 -6.31 -21.89 37.62
N TYR A 249 -5.44 -22.61 38.33
CA TYR A 249 -5.23 -24.06 38.21
C TYR A 249 -5.12 -24.70 39.59
#